data_AF-A0A367HLG7-F1
#
_entry.id   AF-A0A367HLG7-F1
#
_cell.length_a   1.000
_cell.length_b   1.000
_cell.length_c   1.000
_cell.angle_alpha   90.00
_cell.angle_beta   90.00
_cell.angle_gamma   90.00
#
_symmetry.space_group_name_H-M   'P 1'
#
loop_
_entity.id
_entity.type
_entity.pdbx_description
1 polymer ?
#
loop_
_entity_poly.entity_id
_entity_poly.type
_entity_poly.pdbx_seq_one_letter_code
_entity_poly.pdbx_strand_id
1 'polypeptide(L)'
;MREAVQAEVMMNFLVSEELSFRIPVELTYEATDPYAVRMTFHLPGDAPVTWAFGRELLLDGINRPAGDGDVRVEPADPEMLSDVHIRLQVGGDRALFRAGAAPLVAFLDRTDKLVPLGQEWTLGEFGEHLEDALGRILAEENAG
;
A
#
# COMPACT_ATOMS: atom_id res chain seq x y z
N MET A 1 15.17 -17.09 2.82
CA MET A 1 14.68 -16.42 4.05
C MET A 1 13.70 -15.37 3.57
N ARG A 2 12.42 -15.42 3.95
CA ARG A 2 11.46 -14.39 3.53
C ARG A 2 11.78 -13.13 4.32
N GLU A 3 12.35 -12.13 3.65
CA GLU A 3 12.61 -10.85 4.30
C GLU A 3 11.34 -9.99 4.19
N ALA A 4 10.83 -9.57 5.34
CA ALA A 4 9.61 -8.80 5.45
C ALA A 4 9.80 -7.66 6.45
N VAL A 5 9.10 -6.56 6.21
CA VAL A 5 9.02 -5.42 7.13
C VAL A 5 7.59 -5.36 7.64
N GLN A 6 7.45 -5.32 8.97
CA GLN A 6 6.17 -5.15 9.64
C GLN A 6 6.22 -3.95 10.58
N ALA A 7 5.07 -3.28 10.71
CA ALA A 7 4.82 -2.24 11.69
C ALA A 7 3.33 -2.19 12.03
N GLU A 8 3.01 -1.69 13.21
CA GLU A 8 1.65 -1.32 13.58
C GLU A 8 1.59 0.21 13.70
N VAL A 9 0.61 0.82 13.05
CA VAL A 9 0.41 2.28 13.05
C VAL A 9 -1.00 2.57 13.54
N MET A 10 -1.10 3.42 14.56
CA MET A 10 -2.40 3.92 15.00
C MET A 10 -2.91 4.98 14.01
N MET A 11 -4.10 4.77 13.48
CA MET A 11 -4.76 5.68 12.55
C MET A 11 -6.09 6.14 13.12
N ASN A 12 -6.55 7.33 12.73
CA ASN A 12 -7.91 7.76 13.01
C ASN A 12 -8.79 7.41 11.81
N PHE A 13 -9.79 6.57 12.01
CA PHE A 13 -10.86 6.34 11.05
C PHE A 13 -11.90 7.44 11.20
N LEU A 14 -12.09 8.24 10.15
CA LEU A 14 -12.99 9.39 10.09
C LEU A 14 -14.33 8.95 9.52
N VAL A 15 -15.35 8.87 10.38
CA VAL A 15 -16.71 8.44 10.01
C VAL A 15 -17.58 9.64 9.64
N SER A 16 -17.43 10.74 10.39
CA SER A 16 -18.02 12.06 10.09
C SER A 16 -17.07 13.16 10.56
N GLU A 17 -17.50 14.43 10.43
CA GLU A 17 -16.72 15.57 10.95
C GLU A 17 -16.55 15.52 12.49
N GLU A 18 -17.52 14.96 13.20
CA GLU A 18 -17.55 14.89 14.67
C GLU A 18 -17.17 13.52 15.24
N LEU A 19 -17.18 12.47 14.42
CA LEU A 19 -16.96 11.09 14.85
C LEU A 19 -15.71 10.49 14.22
N SER A 20 -14.73 10.18 15.07
CA SER A 20 -13.53 9.43 14.67
C SER A 20 -13.12 8.39 15.72
N PHE A 21 -12.54 7.29 15.25
CA PHE A 21 -12.04 6.21 16.08
C PHE A 21 -10.57 5.98 15.83
N ARG A 22 -9.77 5.83 16.89
CA ARG A 22 -8.39 5.41 16.75
C ARG A 22 -8.33 3.89 16.63
N ILE A 23 -7.80 3.39 15.53
CA ILE A 23 -7.68 1.96 15.22
C ILE A 23 -6.23 1.58 14.96
N PRO A 24 -5.78 0.37 15.35
CA PRO A 24 -4.49 -0.15 14.92
C PRO A 24 -4.60 -0.62 13.47
N VAL A 25 -3.57 -0.31 12.68
CA VAL A 25 -3.43 -0.77 11.30
C VAL A 25 -2.08 -1.45 11.15
N GLU A 26 -2.09 -2.71 10.77
CA GLU A 26 -0.87 -3.49 10.55
C GLU A 26 -0.37 -3.27 9.12
N LEU A 27 0.87 -2.81 8.97
CA LEU A 27 1.55 -2.64 7.71
C LEU A 27 2.50 -3.82 7.51
N THR A 28 2.40 -4.50 6.37
CA THR A 28 3.28 -5.60 5.98
C THR A 28 3.81 -5.35 4.57
N TYR A 29 5.12 -5.50 4.43
CA TYR A 29 5.85 -5.48 3.17
C TYR A 29 6.67 -6.77 3.07
N GLU A 30 6.60 -7.46 1.94
CA GLU A 30 7.33 -8.70 1.69
C GLU A 30 8.22 -8.52 0.47
N ALA A 31 9.50 -8.89 0.55
CA ALA A 31 10.43 -8.75 -0.57
C ALA A 31 10.04 -9.58 -1.81
N THR A 32 9.17 -10.59 -1.65
CA THR A 32 8.60 -11.40 -2.74
C THR A 32 7.49 -10.68 -3.51
N ASP A 33 6.93 -9.60 -2.95
CA ASP A 33 5.95 -8.72 -3.59
C ASP A 33 6.39 -7.26 -3.40
N PRO A 34 7.54 -6.86 -4.00
CA PRO A 34 8.26 -5.64 -3.63
C PRO A 34 7.55 -4.35 -4.04
N TYR A 35 6.46 -4.47 -4.80
CA TYR A 35 5.65 -3.34 -5.24
C TYR A 35 4.50 -3.03 -4.29
N ALA A 36 4.14 -3.96 -3.41
CA ALA A 36 2.95 -3.86 -2.58
C ALA A 36 3.26 -3.65 -1.10
N VAL A 37 2.50 -2.76 -0.47
CA VAL A 37 2.36 -2.66 0.99
C VAL A 37 0.95 -3.09 1.35
N ARG A 38 0.83 -4.11 2.20
CA ARG A 38 -0.45 -4.59 2.71
C ARG A 38 -0.76 -3.87 4.01
N MET A 39 -1.94 -3.28 4.12
CA MET A 39 -2.44 -2.65 5.34
C MET A 39 -3.69 -3.38 5.80
N THR A 40 -3.66 -3.93 7.01
CA THR A 40 -4.80 -4.60 7.63
C THR A 40 -5.42 -3.69 8.66
N PHE A 41 -6.67 -3.29 8.42
CA PHE A 41 -7.45 -2.38 9.24
C PHE A 41 -8.32 -3.18 10.21
N HIS A 42 -8.15 -2.97 11.52
CA HIS A 42 -8.94 -3.60 12.56
C HIS A 42 -10.07 -2.67 13.01
N LEU A 43 -11.17 -2.67 12.27
CA LEU A 43 -12.35 -1.86 12.57
C LEU A 43 -13.13 -2.44 13.77
N PRO A 44 -13.61 -1.62 14.73
CA PRO A 44 -14.36 -2.13 15.87
C PRO A 44 -15.66 -2.83 15.46
N GLY A 45 -15.77 -4.12 15.78
CA GLY A 45 -16.97 -4.92 15.52
C GLY A 45 -17.03 -5.61 14.16
N ASP A 46 -16.04 -5.38 13.30
CA ASP A 46 -15.93 -6.00 11.98
C ASP A 46 -14.75 -6.98 11.91
N ALA A 47 -14.75 -7.85 10.88
CA ALA A 47 -13.59 -8.65 10.56
C ALA A 47 -12.45 -7.75 10.02
N PRO A 48 -11.17 -8.04 10.30
CA PRO A 48 -10.07 -7.28 9.75
C PRO A 48 -10.10 -7.25 8.23
N VAL A 49 -9.88 -6.07 7.64
CA VAL A 49 -9.89 -5.87 6.19
C VAL A 49 -8.48 -5.53 5.73
N THR A 50 -7.96 -6.28 4.77
CA THR A 50 -6.62 -6.04 4.20
C THR A 50 -6.72 -5.41 2.82
N TRP A 51 -6.01 -4.30 2.64
CA TRP A 51 -5.83 -3.63 1.35
C TRP A 51 -4.37 -3.71 0.92
N ALA A 52 -4.15 -3.85 -0.39
CA ALA A 52 -2.83 -3.75 -1.00
C ALA A 52 -2.69 -2.37 -1.66
N PHE A 53 -1.63 -1.66 -1.31
CA PHE A 53 -1.27 -0.34 -1.82
C PHE A 53 0.01 -0.48 -2.64
N GLY A 54 0.11 0.29 -3.73
CA GLY A 54 1.42 0.50 -4.35
C GLY A 54 2.36 1.16 -3.34
N ARG A 55 3.57 0.62 -3.19
CA ARG A 55 4.60 1.22 -2.33
C ARG A 55 4.91 2.66 -2.74
N GLU A 56 5.04 2.89 -4.04
CA GLU A 56 5.23 4.22 -4.62
C GLU A 56 4.04 5.15 -4.36
N LEU A 57 2.81 4.63 -4.39
CA LEU A 57 1.61 5.42 -4.11
C LEU A 57 1.65 6.00 -2.69
N LEU A 58 2.09 5.22 -1.70
CA LEU A 58 2.25 5.70 -0.33
C LEU A 58 3.36 6.75 -0.23
N LEU A 59 4.49 6.54 -0.91
CA LEU A 59 5.61 7.49 -0.91
C LEU A 59 5.20 8.83 -1.54
N ASP A 60 4.57 8.79 -2.71
CA ASP A 60 4.05 9.97 -3.38
C ASP A 60 2.99 10.66 -2.52
N GLY A 61 2.04 9.87 -2.00
CA GLY A 61 0.90 10.34 -1.21
C GLY A 61 1.26 11.04 0.10
N ILE A 62 2.42 10.74 0.68
CA ILE A 62 2.95 11.46 1.84
C ILE A 62 3.37 12.90 1.46
N ASN A 63 3.82 13.12 0.22
CA ASN A 63 4.39 14.39 -0.22
C ASN A 63 3.43 15.24 -1.06
N ARG A 64 2.53 14.61 -1.81
CA ARG A 64 1.59 15.26 -2.72
C ARG A 64 0.34 14.40 -2.92
N PRO A 65 -0.79 14.99 -3.34
CA PRO A 65 -1.96 14.19 -3.67
C PRO A 65 -1.69 13.16 -4.77
N ALA A 66 -1.94 11.88 -4.48
CA ALA A 66 -1.63 10.75 -5.35
C ALA A 66 -2.71 9.66 -5.30
N GLY A 67 -2.76 8.84 -6.34
CA GLY A 67 -3.75 7.77 -6.51
C GLY A 67 -4.88 8.14 -7.47
N ASP A 68 -5.25 7.17 -8.30
CA ASP A 68 -6.38 7.24 -9.22
C ASP A 68 -7.25 5.99 -9.01
N GLY A 69 -8.57 6.14 -9.00
CA GLY A 69 -9.51 5.07 -8.68
C GLY A 69 -9.81 4.88 -7.19
N ASP A 70 -9.74 3.62 -6.73
CA ASP A 70 -10.27 3.19 -5.42
C ASP A 70 -9.43 3.61 -4.22
N VAL A 71 -8.18 4.05 -4.45
CA VAL A 71 -7.26 4.49 -3.41
C VAL A 71 -6.74 5.88 -3.73
N ARG A 72 -6.86 6.79 -2.76
CA ARG A 72 -6.17 8.08 -2.77
C ARG A 72 -5.38 8.26 -1.50
N VAL A 73 -4.16 8.77 -1.63
CA VAL A 73 -3.30 9.17 -0.53
C VAL A 73 -2.87 10.62 -0.75
N GLU A 74 -3.03 11.47 0.25
CA GLU A 74 -2.67 12.89 0.15
C GLU A 74 -2.26 13.48 1.50
N PRO A 75 -1.32 14.44 1.53
CA PRO A 75 -0.96 15.13 2.75
C PRO A 75 -2.17 15.93 3.27
N ALA A 76 -2.38 15.93 4.58
CA ALA A 76 -3.43 16.73 5.20
C ALA A 76 -3.14 18.24 5.09
N ASP A 77 -1.87 18.61 5.07
CA ASP A 77 -1.38 19.96 4.83
C ASP A 77 -0.19 19.89 3.84
N PRO A 78 -0.28 20.52 2.65
CA PRO A 78 0.80 20.51 1.66
C PRO A 78 2.09 21.21 2.13
N GLU A 79 2.02 22.11 3.10
CA GLU A 79 3.17 22.88 3.59
C GLU A 79 3.86 22.22 4.79
N MET A 80 3.19 21.27 5.46
CA MET A 80 3.70 20.60 6.65
C MET A 80 3.52 19.08 6.59
N LEU A 81 4.64 18.35 6.60
CA LEU A 81 4.68 16.90 6.80
C LEU A 81 4.24 16.54 8.22
N SER A 82 2.92 16.46 8.40
CA SER A 82 2.27 16.18 9.68
C SER A 82 1.48 14.89 9.56
N ASP A 83 0.34 14.96 8.87
CA ASP A 83 -0.60 13.88 8.73
C ASP A 83 -0.91 13.62 7.25
N VAL A 84 -1.34 12.40 6.96
CA VAL A 84 -1.69 11.90 5.64
C VAL A 84 -3.11 11.36 5.68
N HIS A 85 -3.91 11.75 4.70
CA HIS A 85 -5.22 11.18 4.46
C HIS A 85 -5.12 10.01 3.49
N ILE A 86 -5.70 8.88 3.88
CA ILE A 86 -5.84 7.68 3.05
C ILE A 86 -7.32 7.45 2.85
N ARG A 87 -7.77 7.53 1.61
CA ARG A 87 -9.16 7.30 1.21
C ARG A 87 -9.26 6.02 0.42
N LEU A 88 -10.18 5.16 0.84
CA LEU A 88 -10.52 3.91 0.17
C LEU A 88 -11.96 4.00 -0.32
N GLN A 89 -12.21 3.56 -1.54
CA GLN A 89 -13.54 3.53 -2.15
C GLN A 89 -13.82 2.13 -2.71
N VAL A 90 -15.00 1.60 -2.40
CA VAL A 90 -15.50 0.34 -2.99
C VAL A 90 -16.94 0.59 -3.45
N GLY A 91 -17.13 0.66 -4.77
CA GLY A 91 -18.42 1.06 -5.32
C GLY A 91 -18.83 2.46 -4.85
N GLY A 92 -19.94 2.55 -4.13
CA GLY A 92 -20.45 3.80 -3.55
C GLY A 92 -19.92 4.11 -2.14
N ASP A 93 -19.32 3.13 -1.46
CA ASP A 93 -18.87 3.27 -0.08
C ASP A 93 -17.47 3.84 -0.01
N ARG A 94 -17.21 4.69 1.00
CA ARG A 94 -15.94 5.37 1.20
C ARG A 94 -15.49 5.28 2.65
N ALA A 95 -14.21 5.03 2.84
CA ALA A 95 -13.55 5.07 4.14
C ALA A 95 -12.40 6.09 4.09
N LEU A 96 -12.31 6.94 5.11
CA LEU A 96 -11.25 7.94 5.23
C LEU A 96 -10.46 7.72 6.51
N PHE A 97 -9.15 7.59 6.37
CA PHE A 97 -8.22 7.43 7.48
C PHE A 97 -7.25 8.60 7.53
N ARG A 98 -6.89 9.03 8.74
CA ARG A 98 -5.83 10.01 9.00
C ARG A 98 -4.72 9.33 9.80
N ALA A 99 -3.53 9.32 9.25
CA ALA A 99 -2.33 8.74 9.87
C ALA A 99 -1.25 9.81 10.02
N GLY A 100 -0.42 9.71 11.06
CA GLY A 100 0.78 10.54 11.12
C GLY A 100 1.77 10.15 10.01
N ALA A 101 2.41 11.13 9.39
CA ALA A 101 3.38 10.89 8.32
C ALA A 101 4.63 10.15 8.82
N ALA A 102 5.15 10.53 10.00
CA ALA A 102 6.37 9.96 10.57
C ALA A 102 6.41 8.41 10.64
N PRO A 103 5.40 7.70 11.19
CA PRO A 103 5.41 6.23 11.22
C PRO A 103 5.34 5.60 9.83
N LEU A 104 4.61 6.21 8.88
CA LEU A 104 4.57 5.74 7.50
C LEU A 104 5.93 5.90 6.80
N VAL A 105 6.58 7.05 6.98
CA VAL A 105 7.93 7.32 6.45
C VAL A 105 8.93 6.35 7.05
N ALA A 106 8.91 6.12 8.36
CA ALA A 106 9.82 5.18 9.02
C ALA A 106 9.60 3.74 8.53
N PHE A 107 8.36 3.34 8.24
CA PHE A 107 8.07 2.05 7.63
C PHE A 107 8.64 1.99 6.20
N LEU A 108 8.35 2.97 5.35
CA LEU A 108 8.81 2.99 3.95
C LEU A 108 10.34 3.02 3.84
N ASP A 109 11.04 3.76 4.71
CA ASP A 109 12.50 3.77 4.77
C ASP A 109 13.08 2.38 5.06
N ARG A 110 12.42 1.58 5.92
CA ARG A 110 12.80 0.18 6.15
C ARG A 110 12.53 -0.70 4.93
N THR A 111 11.46 -0.45 4.18
CA THR A 111 11.17 -1.19 2.94
C THR A 111 12.19 -0.87 1.84
N ASP A 112 12.63 0.38 1.74
CA ASP A 112 13.61 0.84 0.76
C ASP A 112 15.01 0.28 1.07
N LYS A 113 15.38 0.20 2.35
CA LYS A 113 16.61 -0.50 2.78
C LYS A 113 16.61 -1.99 2.45
N LEU A 114 15.43 -2.59 2.38
CA LEU A 114 15.29 -4.01 2.06
C LEU A 114 15.32 -4.26 0.54
N VAL A 115 14.52 -3.49 -0.20
CA VAL A 115 14.48 -3.49 -1.66
C VAL A 115 14.40 -2.03 -2.11
N PRO A 116 15.51 -1.43 -2.57
CA PRO A 116 15.49 -0.05 -3.00
C PRO A 116 14.48 0.19 -4.12
N LEU A 117 13.81 1.34 -4.10
CA LEU A 117 12.94 1.74 -5.20
C LEU A 117 13.71 1.76 -6.52
N GLY A 118 13.11 1.17 -7.56
CA GLY A 118 13.73 0.96 -8.87
C GLY A 118 14.62 -0.28 -8.98
N GLN A 119 14.90 -0.99 -7.88
CA GLN A 119 15.67 -2.24 -7.86
C GLN A 119 14.81 -3.49 -7.63
N GLU A 120 13.48 -3.35 -7.64
CA GLU A 120 12.52 -4.44 -7.41
C GLU A 120 12.73 -5.62 -8.39
N TRP A 121 13.20 -5.31 -9.60
CA TRP A 121 13.48 -6.26 -10.67
C TRP A 121 14.63 -7.23 -10.37
N THR A 122 15.51 -6.88 -9.42
CA THR A 122 16.76 -7.63 -9.18
C THR A 122 16.55 -8.83 -8.25
N LEU A 123 15.43 -8.88 -7.52
CA LEU A 123 15.20 -9.82 -6.41
C LEU A 123 14.34 -11.04 -6.73
N GLY A 124 13.96 -11.24 -7.99
CA GLY A 124 13.66 -12.58 -8.52
C GLY A 124 12.25 -12.83 -9.06
N GLU A 125 12.19 -13.81 -9.96
CA GLU A 125 11.03 -14.62 -10.39
C GLU A 125 10.05 -14.07 -11.45
N PHE A 126 9.96 -12.77 -11.74
CA PHE A 126 9.05 -12.30 -12.81
C PHE A 126 9.59 -12.46 -14.24
N GLY A 127 10.91 -12.43 -14.46
CA GLY A 127 11.49 -12.56 -15.80
C GLY A 127 11.28 -13.95 -16.42
N GLU A 128 11.65 -15.01 -15.68
CA GLU A 128 11.56 -16.39 -16.17
C GLU A 128 10.09 -16.84 -16.33
N HIS A 129 9.21 -16.47 -15.40
CA HIS A 129 7.80 -16.90 -15.47
C HIS A 129 7.00 -16.14 -16.54
N LEU A 130 7.38 -14.91 -16.89
CA LEU A 130 6.69 -14.14 -17.93
C LEU A 130 7.04 -14.65 -19.32
N GLU A 131 8.32 -14.94 -19.60
CA GLU A 131 8.74 -15.50 -20.89
C GLU A 131 8.09 -16.87 -21.13
N ASP A 132 8.07 -17.73 -20.11
CA ASP A 132 7.40 -19.02 -20.17
C ASP A 132 5.89 -18.91 -20.36
N ALA A 133 5.23 -17.96 -19.67
CA ALA A 133 3.80 -17.74 -19.80
C ALA A 133 3.42 -17.20 -21.20
N LEU A 134 4.18 -16.23 -21.71
CA LEU A 134 4.00 -15.69 -23.05
C LEU A 134 4.28 -16.75 -24.13
N GLY A 135 5.30 -17.58 -23.93
CA GLY A 135 5.62 -18.70 -24.81
C GLY A 135 4.47 -19.71 -24.93
N ARG A 136 3.77 -20.02 -23.83
CA ARG A 136 2.59 -20.90 -23.86
C ARG A 136 1.42 -20.28 -24.62
N ILE A 137 1.11 -19.01 -24.36
CA ILE A 137 -0.01 -18.31 -25.03
C ILE A 137 0.22 -18.26 -26.55
N LEU A 138 1.43 -17.94 -27.00
CA LEU A 138 1.77 -17.86 -28.43
C LEU A 138 1.83 -19.24 -29.10
N ALA A 139 2.16 -20.30 -28.36
CA ALA A 139 2.14 -21.67 -28.89
C ALA A 139 0.70 -22.18 -29.07
N GLU A 140 -0.22 -21.79 -28.20
CA GLU A 140 -1.65 -22.11 -28.30
C GLU A 140 -2.33 -21.38 -29.47
N GLU A 141 -1.92 -20.13 -29.76
CA GLU A 141 -2.47 -19.32 -30.85
C GLU A 141 -2.02 -19.80 -32.24
N ASN A 142 -0.84 -20.43 -32.36
CA ASN A 142 -0.32 -20.98 -33.61
C ASN A 142 -0.73 -22.44 -33.89
N ALA A 143 -1.49 -23.06 -32.98
CA ALA A 143 -1.94 -24.45 -33.08
C ALA A 143 -3.39 -24.61 -33.61
N GLY A 144 -4.06 -23.51 -34.00
CA GLY A 144 -5.39 -23.48 -34.62
C GLY A 144 -5.34 -22.99 -36.06
#